data_AF-A0A6N2CXC7-F1
#
_entry.id   AF-A0A6N2CXC7-F1
#
_cell.length_a   1.000
_cell.length_b   1.000
_cell.length_c   1.000
_cell.angle_alpha   90.00
_cell.angle_beta   90.00
_cell.angle_gamma   90.00
#
_symmetry.space_group_name_H-M   'P 1'
#
loop_
_entity.id
_entity.type
_entity.pdbx_description
1 polymer ?
#
loop_
_entity_poly.entity_id
_entity_poly.type
_entity_poly.pdbx_seq_one_letter_code
_entity_poly.pdbx_strand_id
1 'polypeptide(L)'
;MHIDESLKESGPTISVITEIELLCWKTATDKDLEVLHALIDDVLVFELNRDIKLRTAEIRKAFNIKLPDAIIAATALTYEFSLLTRNVRDFKNINGLQLINPYDQ
;
A
#
# COMPACT_ATOMS: atom_id res chain seq x y z
N MET A 1 11.71 13.95 -2.20
CA MET A 1 11.34 15.30 -1.72
C MET A 1 9.86 15.64 -1.90
N HIS A 2 9.07 14.94 -2.73
CA HIS A 2 7.61 15.21 -2.87
C HIS A 2 6.70 14.25 -2.10
N ILE A 3 7.20 13.08 -1.69
CA ILE A 3 6.43 12.16 -0.82
C ILE A 3 6.23 12.80 0.57
N ASP A 4 7.19 13.58 1.05
CA ASP A 4 7.17 14.20 2.39
C ASP A 4 6.05 15.21 2.60
N GLU A 5 5.54 15.85 1.55
CA GLU A 5 4.46 16.84 1.69
C GLU A 5 3.07 16.18 1.75
N SER A 6 2.85 15.12 0.96
CA SER A 6 1.57 14.37 0.98
C SER A 6 1.38 13.54 2.24
N LEU A 7 2.45 13.20 2.96
CA LEU A 7 2.40 12.41 4.20
C LEU A 7 2.19 13.25 5.47
N LYS A 8 2.36 14.58 5.39
CA LYS A 8 2.38 15.48 6.55
C LYS A 8 1.03 15.71 7.23
N GLU A 9 -0.09 15.43 6.57
CA GLU A 9 -1.43 15.72 7.14
C GLU A 9 -2.04 14.54 7.91
N SER A 10 -1.61 13.29 7.67
CA SER A 10 -2.27 12.09 8.21
C SER A 10 -1.32 11.04 8.81
N GLY A 11 0.00 11.23 8.67
CA GLY A 11 0.98 10.19 8.96
C GLY A 11 0.99 9.09 7.89
N PRO A 12 2.15 8.47 7.60
CA PRO A 12 2.23 7.40 6.63
C PRO A 12 1.57 6.12 7.14
N THR A 13 0.72 5.53 6.30
CA THR A 13 0.01 4.27 6.59
C THR A 13 0.30 3.24 5.52
N ILE A 14 0.46 1.97 5.89
CA ILE A 14 0.70 0.89 4.94
C ILE A 14 -0.20 -0.33 5.20
N SER A 15 -0.41 -1.13 4.17
CA SER A 15 -0.99 -2.47 4.34
C SER A 15 0.06 -3.43 4.91
N VAL A 16 -0.37 -4.43 5.68
CA VAL A 16 0.49 -5.55 6.11
C VAL A 16 1.25 -6.22 4.95
N ILE A 17 0.69 -6.21 3.74
CA ILE A 17 1.38 -6.75 2.56
C ILE A 17 2.61 -5.91 2.19
N THR A 18 2.48 -4.59 2.23
CA THR A 18 3.59 -3.67 1.95
C THR A 18 4.68 -3.81 3.02
N GLU A 19 4.30 -3.98 4.29
CA GLU A 19 5.25 -4.29 5.36
C GLU A 19 6.01 -5.59 5.10
N ILE A 20 5.30 -6.68 4.75
CA ILE A 20 5.92 -7.97 4.41
C ILE A 20 6.88 -7.83 3.22
N GLU A 21 6.50 -7.08 2.17
CA GLU A 21 7.35 -6.83 1.01
C GLU A 21 8.63 -6.09 1.38
N LEU A 22 8.54 -5.08 2.25
CA LEU A 22 9.68 -4.33 2.79
C LEU A 22 10.61 -5.25 3.58
N LEU A 23 10.09 -6.06 4.50
CA LEU A 23 10.86 -7.03 5.29
C LEU A 23 11.51 -8.12 4.43
N CYS A 24 10.95 -8.44 3.26
CA CYS A 24 11.50 -9.44 2.33
C CYS A 24 12.60 -8.89 1.40
N TRP A 25 13.10 -7.66 1.61
CA TRP A 25 14.07 -7.03 0.72
C TRP A 25 15.46 -7.69 0.79
N LYS A 26 15.69 -8.64 -0.13
CA LYS A 26 16.89 -9.51 -0.13
C LYS A 26 18.23 -8.84 -0.42
N THR A 27 18.22 -7.66 -1.04
CA THR A 27 19.44 -6.97 -1.47
C THR A 27 19.73 -5.71 -0.64
N ALA A 28 19.04 -5.56 0.50
CA ALA A 28 19.25 -4.45 1.42
C ALA A 28 20.63 -4.57 2.08
N THR A 29 21.34 -3.45 2.17
CA THR A 29 22.52 -3.32 3.03
C THR A 29 22.10 -3.12 4.48
N ASP A 30 23.03 -3.26 5.44
CA ASP A 30 22.73 -2.99 6.86
C ASP A 30 22.16 -1.58 7.08
N LYS A 31 22.66 -0.60 6.33
CA LYS A 31 22.16 0.77 6.36
C LYS A 31 20.74 0.89 5.79
N ASP A 32 20.42 0.14 4.74
CA ASP A 32 19.06 0.10 4.20
C ASP A 32 18.09 -0.52 5.21
N LEU A 33 18.51 -1.57 5.92
CA LEU A 33 17.71 -2.21 6.97
C LEU A 33 17.50 -1.30 8.18
N GLU A 34 18.49 -0.51 8.58
CA GLU A 34 18.31 0.52 9.62
C GLU A 34 17.24 1.54 9.24
N VAL A 35 17.30 2.07 8.01
CA VAL A 35 16.30 3.01 7.49
C VAL A 35 14.92 2.34 7.37
N LEU A 36 14.89 1.08 6.95
CA LEU A 36 13.66 0.30 6.81
C LEU A 36 12.95 0.13 8.15
N HIS A 37 13.67 -0.30 9.19
CA HIS A 37 13.08 -0.49 10.51
C HIS A 37 12.61 0.84 11.11
N ALA A 38 13.39 1.90 10.95
CA ALA A 38 12.97 3.24 11.39
C ALA A 38 11.69 3.70 10.67
N LEU A 39 11.53 3.38 9.38
CA LEU A 39 10.30 3.66 8.65
C LEU A 39 9.12 2.81 9.17
N ILE A 40 9.33 1.51 9.36
CA ILE A 40 8.26 0.60 9.82
C ILE A 40 7.78 1.00 11.22
N ASP A 41 8.67 1.46 12.10
CA ASP A 41 8.33 1.93 13.44
C ASP A 41 7.49 3.22 13.45
N ASP A 42 7.59 4.03 12.38
CA ASP A 42 6.90 5.33 12.25
C ASP A 42 5.60 5.27 11.43
N VAL A 43 5.27 4.12 10.82
CA VAL A 43 4.04 3.95 10.02
C VAL A 43 2.95 3.20 10.78
N LEU A 44 1.70 3.56 10.52
CA LEU A 44 0.57 2.73 10.97
C LEU A 44 0.33 1.59 9.97
N VAL A 45 0.48 0.35 10.44
CA VAL A 45 0.21 -0.85 9.65
C VAL A 45 -1.24 -1.29 9.80
N PHE A 46 -1.92 -1.47 8.66
CA PHE A 46 -3.28 -2.00 8.61
C PHE A 46 -3.28 -3.51 8.37
N GLU A 47 -3.63 -4.23 9.44
CA GLU A 47 -3.70 -5.69 9.50
C GLU A 47 -4.86 -6.28 8.71
N LEU A 48 -4.69 -7.53 8.28
CA LEU A 48 -5.73 -8.25 7.55
C LEU A 48 -6.92 -8.61 8.47
N ASN A 49 -8.02 -7.89 8.32
CA ASN A 49 -9.26 -8.14 9.06
C ASN A 49 -10.37 -8.75 8.17
N ARG A 50 -11.57 -8.95 8.74
CA ARG A 50 -12.70 -9.54 8.02
C ARG A 50 -13.14 -8.69 6.81
N ASP A 51 -13.21 -7.39 6.96
CA ASP A 51 -13.72 -6.49 5.92
C ASP A 51 -12.74 -6.39 4.76
N ILE A 52 -11.44 -6.29 5.04
CA ILE A 52 -10.38 -6.35 4.02
C ILE A 52 -10.42 -7.69 3.28
N LYS A 53 -10.61 -8.83 3.98
CA LYS A 53 -10.72 -10.15 3.32
C LYS A 53 -11.89 -10.23 2.37
N LEU A 54 -13.07 -9.76 2.78
CA LEU A 54 -14.26 -9.78 1.92
C LEU A 54 -14.08 -8.87 0.71
N ARG A 55 -13.60 -7.64 0.94
CA ARG A 55 -13.30 -6.69 -0.14
C ARG A 55 -12.23 -7.21 -1.10
N THR A 56 -11.20 -7.87 -0.59
CA THR A 56 -10.17 -8.53 -1.42
C THR A 56 -10.80 -9.58 -2.33
N ALA A 57 -11.71 -10.41 -1.80
CA ALA A 57 -12.39 -11.43 -2.59
C ALA A 57 -13.28 -10.81 -3.68
N GLU A 58 -13.98 -9.71 -3.38
CA GLU A 58 -14.77 -8.95 -4.36
C GLU A 58 -13.90 -8.43 -5.51
N ILE A 59 -12.80 -7.74 -5.18
CA ILE A 59 -11.85 -7.20 -6.16
C ILE A 59 -11.30 -8.32 -7.05
N ARG A 60 -10.87 -9.44 -6.46
CA ARG A 60 -10.30 -10.57 -7.23
C ARG A 60 -11.30 -11.30 -8.12
N LYS A 61 -12.59 -11.27 -7.77
CA LYS A 61 -13.64 -11.82 -8.66
C LYS A 61 -13.91 -10.91 -9.85
N ALA A 62 -13.79 -9.60 -9.66
CA ALA A 62 -14.08 -8.60 -10.69
C ALA A 62 -12.86 -8.31 -11.61
N PHE A 63 -11.64 -8.42 -11.08
CA PHE A 63 -10.42 -7.98 -11.77
C PHE A 63 -9.34 -9.04 -11.75
N ASN A 64 -8.58 -9.14 -12.85
CA ASN A 64 -7.40 -10.00 -12.92
C ASN A 64 -6.19 -9.31 -12.30
N ILE A 65 -6.13 -9.32 -10.96
CA ILE A 65 -5.07 -8.72 -10.15
C ILE A 65 -4.49 -9.77 -9.19
N LYS A 66 -3.20 -9.62 -8.84
CA LYS A 66 -2.52 -10.55 -7.92
C LYS A 66 -3.08 -10.41 -6.50
N LEU A 67 -2.96 -11.47 -5.69
CA LEU A 67 -3.46 -11.45 -4.32
C LEU A 67 -2.86 -10.31 -3.46
N PRO A 68 -1.53 -10.08 -3.46
CA PRO A 68 -0.93 -9.03 -2.64
C PRO A 68 -1.49 -7.65 -3.01
N ASP A 69 -1.50 -7.32 -4.31
CA ASP A 69 -2.05 -6.08 -4.83
C ASP A 69 -3.54 -5.92 -4.50
N ALA A 70 -4.33 -7.00 -4.60
CA ALA A 70 -5.75 -6.97 -4.24
C ALA A 70 -5.99 -6.65 -2.75
N ILE A 71 -5.13 -7.14 -1.86
CA ILE A 71 -5.21 -6.85 -0.42
C ILE A 71 -4.85 -5.38 -0.17
N ILE A 72 -3.85 -4.84 -0.84
CA ILE A 72 -3.48 -3.41 -0.75
C ILE A 72 -4.66 -2.54 -1.21
N ALA A 73 -5.23 -2.83 -2.38
CA ALA A 73 -6.41 -2.11 -2.90
C ALA A 73 -7.62 -2.23 -1.97
N ALA A 74 -7.88 -3.42 -1.43
CA ALA A 74 -8.95 -3.65 -0.47
C ALA A 74 -8.76 -2.86 0.82
N THR A 75 -7.51 -2.76 1.31
CA THR A 75 -7.16 -1.97 2.48
C THR A 75 -7.51 -0.50 2.23
N ALA A 76 -7.02 0.07 1.12
CA ALA A 76 -7.30 1.46 0.77
C ALA A 76 -8.81 1.74 0.62
N LEU A 77 -9.56 0.86 -0.05
CA LEU A 77 -11.01 1.00 -0.21
C LEU A 77 -11.79 0.83 1.10
N THR A 78 -11.30 0.04 2.05
CA THR A 78 -11.99 -0.19 3.33
C THR A 78 -11.92 1.03 4.24
N TYR A 79 -10.82 1.78 4.17
CA TYR A 79 -10.56 2.95 4.99
C TYR A 79 -10.66 4.28 4.22
N GLU A 80 -11.17 4.24 2.98
CA GLU A 80 -11.31 5.41 2.10
C GLU A 80 -10.00 6.17 1.86
N PHE A 81 -8.88 5.44 1.83
CA PHE A 81 -7.56 6.01 1.57
C PHE A 81 -7.28 6.15 0.07
N SER A 82 -6.46 7.15 -0.25
CA SER A 82 -5.80 7.22 -1.55
C SER A 82 -4.59 6.28 -1.58
N LEU A 83 -4.50 5.46 -2.62
CA LEU A 83 -3.38 4.55 -2.81
C LEU A 83 -2.24 5.25 -3.56
N LEU A 84 -1.15 5.48 -2.84
CA LEU A 84 0.10 5.95 -3.41
C LEU A 84 0.81 4.79 -4.13
N THR A 85 0.94 4.85 -5.46
CA THR A 85 1.55 3.76 -6.23
C THR A 85 2.17 4.23 -7.53
N ARG A 86 3.28 3.60 -7.92
CA ARG A 86 3.84 3.71 -9.27
C ARG A 86 3.16 2.78 -10.27
N ASN A 87 2.45 1.75 -9.80
CA ASN A 87 1.88 0.71 -10.64
C ASN A 87 0.42 1.02 -10.99
N VAL A 88 0.12 2.25 -11.42
CA VAL A 88 -1.24 2.74 -11.69
C VAL A 88 -2.02 1.79 -12.60
N ARG A 89 -1.36 1.18 -13.60
CA ARG A 89 -1.97 0.28 -14.58
C ARG A 89 -2.72 -0.89 -13.93
N ASP A 90 -2.19 -1.44 -12.86
CA ASP A 90 -2.74 -2.66 -12.25
C ASP A 90 -3.94 -2.34 -11.33
N PHE A 91 -4.08 -1.06 -10.92
CA PHE A 91 -5.15 -0.59 -10.03
C PHE A 91 -6.21 0.28 -10.72
N LYS A 92 -5.92 0.87 -11.89
CA LYS A 92 -6.77 1.90 -12.54
C LYS A 92 -8.21 1.50 -12.83
N ASN A 93 -8.49 0.20 -12.93
CA ASN A 93 -9.82 -0.30 -13.24
C ASN A 93 -10.66 -0.59 -11.98
N ILE A 94 -10.09 -0.47 -10.79
CA ILE A 94 -10.79 -0.73 -9.53
C ILE A 94 -11.64 0.50 -9.19
N ASN A 95 -12.95 0.36 -9.33
CA ASN A 95 -13.89 1.45 -9.05
C ASN A 95 -13.79 1.94 -7.60
N GLY A 96 -13.79 3.26 -7.42
CA GLY A 96 -13.73 3.92 -6.12
C GLY A 96 -12.34 4.06 -5.52
N LEU A 97 -11.32 3.42 -6.09
CA LEU A 97 -9.95 3.50 -5.59
C LEU A 97 -9.28 4.78 -6.14
N GLN A 98 -8.96 5.71 -5.24
CA GLN A 98 -8.19 6.90 -5.60
C GLN A 98 -6.71 6.54 -5.73
N LEU A 99 -6.08 6.94 -6.83
CA LEU A 99 -4.68 6.64 -7.13
C LEU A 99 -3.87 7.92 -7.21
N ILE A 100 -2.74 7.94 -6.51
CA ILE A 100 -1.76 9.02 -6.57
C ILE A 100 -0.44 8.41 -7.04
N ASN A 101 0.10 8.91 -8.15
CA ASN A 101 1.45 8.56 -8.58
C ASN A 101 2.41 9.68 -8.14
N PRO A 102 3.34 9.43 -7.21
CA PRO A 102 4.23 10.47 -6.67
C PRO A 102 5.28 10.98 -7.67
N TYR A 103 5.34 10.41 -8.87
CA TYR A 103 6.30 10.78 -9.92
C TYR A 103 5.67 11.45 -11.14
N ASP A 104 4.34 11.57 -11.19
CA ASP A 104 3.64 12.26 -12.27
C ASP A 104 3.48 13.78 -12.00
N GLN A 105 4.22 14.31 -11.01
CA GLN A 105 4.29 15.73 -10.66
C GLN A 105 5.63 16.35 -11.05
#